data_AF-A0AAX1D3Q9-F1
#
_entry.id   AF-A0AAX1D3Q9-F1
#
_cell.length_a   1.000
_cell.length_b   1.000
_cell.length_c   1.000
_cell.angle_alpha   90.00
_cell.angle_beta   90.00
_cell.angle_gamma   90.00
#
_symmetry.space_group_name_H-M   'P 1'
#
loop_
_entity.id
_entity.type
_entity.pdbx_description
1 polymer ?
#
loop_
_entity_poly.entity_id
_entity_poly.type
_entity_poly.pdbx_seq_one_letter_code
_entity_poly.pdbx_strand_id
1 'polypeptide(L)'
;MERVIEGLPVVTGPAWAGVNYFCTTRAGGVGVAPHDTLNLGRRAGDDPDTVAENRRRLRAALPAEPLWLRQVHGSEVVDADAAGLPDE
;
A
#
# COMPACT_ATOMS: atom_id res chain seq x y z
N MET A 1 8.89 9.30 12.31
CA MET A 1 9.85 10.17 11.59
C MET A 1 9.49 10.09 10.10
N GLU A 2 9.18 11.23 9.48
CA GLU A 2 8.85 11.28 8.06
C GLU A 2 10.09 10.99 7.21
N ARG A 3 9.92 10.22 6.14
CA ARG A 3 10.98 9.87 5.18
C ARG A 3 10.40 9.84 3.77
N VAL A 4 11.29 9.81 2.79
CA VAL A 4 10.94 9.56 1.39
C VAL A 4 11.61 8.25 0.96
N ILE A 5 10.82 7.32 0.42
CA ILE A 5 11.30 6.06 -0.17
C ILE A 5 10.83 6.04 -1.62
N GLU A 6 11.76 5.98 -2.58
CA GLU A 6 11.43 5.97 -4.02
C GLU A 6 10.45 7.08 -4.42
N GLY A 7 10.63 8.28 -3.87
CA GLY A 7 9.79 9.45 -4.13
C GLY A 7 8.45 9.47 -3.37
N LEU A 8 8.12 8.42 -2.61
CA LEU A 8 6.91 8.37 -1.78
C LEU A 8 7.16 8.93 -0.37
N PRO A 9 6.40 9.95 0.07
CA PRO A 9 6.39 10.37 1.46
C PRO A 9 5.75 9.31 2.35
N VAL A 10 6.50 8.84 3.34
CA VAL A 10 6.11 7.78 4.26
C VAL A 10 6.41 8.13 5.71
N VAL A 11 5.73 7.46 6.63
CA VAL A 11 6.01 7.52 8.07
C VAL A 11 6.64 6.19 8.49
N THR A 12 7.77 6.27 9.20
CA THR A 12 8.42 5.09 9.81
C THR A 12 8.85 5.39 11.26
N GLY A 13 9.31 4.35 11.96
CA GLY A 13 9.70 4.39 13.37
C GLY A 13 11.18 4.02 13.61
N PRO A 14 11.51 3.51 14.81
CA PRO A 14 12.85 3.00 15.14
C PRO A 14 13.32 1.93 14.16
N ALA A 15 14.63 1.91 13.86
CA ALA A 15 15.22 0.89 13.02
C ALA A 15 15.33 -0.44 13.77
N TRP A 16 14.92 -1.53 13.13
CA TRP A 16 15.08 -2.90 13.61
C TRP A 16 15.93 -3.69 12.62
N ALA A 17 16.97 -4.37 13.11
CA ALA A 17 17.89 -5.10 12.24
C ALA A 17 17.13 -6.18 11.45
N GLY A 18 17.26 -6.16 10.12
CA GLY A 18 16.60 -7.11 9.22
C GLY A 18 15.14 -6.78 8.89
N VAL A 19 14.58 -5.68 9.39
CA VAL A 19 13.18 -5.30 9.14
C VAL A 19 13.10 -3.94 8.46
N ASN A 20 12.43 -3.89 7.31
CA ASN A 20 12.01 -2.65 6.65
C ASN A 20 10.50 -2.48 6.81
N TYR A 21 10.06 -1.34 7.33
CA TYR A 21 8.64 -1.04 7.48
C TYR A 21 8.37 0.46 7.36
N PHE A 22 7.18 0.78 6.85
CA PHE A 22 6.66 2.13 6.77
C PHE A 22 5.14 2.11 6.61
N CYS A 23 4.50 3.26 6.85
CA CYS A 23 3.14 3.52 6.46
C CYS A 23 3.14 4.58 5.34
N THR A 24 2.35 4.36 4.30
CA THR A 24 2.12 5.40 3.28
C THR A 24 1.36 6.58 3.88
N THR A 25 1.46 7.73 3.22
CA THR A 25 0.60 8.89 3.48
C THR A 25 -0.38 9.06 2.32
N ARG A 26 -1.26 10.07 2.37
CA ARG A 26 -2.10 10.44 1.21
C ARG A 26 -1.31 11.10 0.06
N ALA A 27 -0.06 11.50 0.30
CA ALA A 27 0.75 12.24 -0.66
C ALA A 27 1.52 11.30 -1.61
N GLY A 28 1.93 11.82 -2.77
CA GLY A 28 2.79 11.12 -3.72
C GLY A 28 2.08 10.29 -4.79
N GLY A 29 0.74 10.37 -4.87
CA GLY A 29 -0.04 9.72 -5.91
C GLY A 29 -0.44 10.65 -7.05
N VAL A 30 -1.47 10.25 -7.81
CA VAL A 30 -2.03 10.99 -8.96
C VAL A 30 -3.51 11.30 -8.84
N GLY A 31 -4.16 10.82 -7.78
CA GLY A 31 -5.59 10.99 -7.56
C GLY A 31 -5.97 12.44 -7.26
N VAL A 32 -7.25 12.72 -7.49
CA VAL A 32 -7.89 14.01 -7.21
C VAL A 32 -8.94 13.84 -6.12
N ALA A 33 -9.47 14.95 -5.58
CA ALA A 33 -10.52 14.90 -4.57
C ALA A 33 -11.72 14.05 -5.08
N PRO A 34 -12.28 13.16 -4.23
CA PRO A 34 -12.03 13.00 -2.80
C PRO A 34 -10.90 12.03 -2.42
N HIS A 35 -10.21 11.46 -3.41
CA HIS A 35 -9.19 10.40 -3.26
C HIS A 35 -7.75 10.91 -3.40
N ASP A 36 -7.54 12.23 -3.28
CA ASP A 36 -6.25 12.87 -3.49
C ASP A 36 -5.22 12.45 -2.42
N THR A 37 -3.98 12.11 -2.76
CA THR A 37 -3.46 11.80 -4.11
C THR A 37 -3.13 10.32 -4.26
N LEU A 38 -2.78 9.63 -3.17
CA LEU A 38 -2.30 8.24 -3.18
C LEU A 38 -3.35 7.26 -2.65
N ASN A 39 -4.54 7.24 -3.26
CA ASN A 39 -5.50 6.18 -2.97
C ASN A 39 -5.03 4.83 -3.54
N LEU A 40 -4.96 3.82 -2.68
CA LEU A 40 -4.55 2.44 -3.01
C LEU A 40 -5.72 1.45 -3.04
N GLY A 41 -6.92 1.89 -2.62
CA GLY A 41 -8.08 1.03 -2.47
C GLY A 41 -8.86 0.84 -3.76
N ARG A 42 -8.83 -0.37 -4.35
CA ARG A 42 -9.60 -0.72 -5.56
C ARG A 42 -11.11 -0.64 -5.38
N ARG A 43 -11.61 -0.66 -4.15
CA ARG A 43 -13.04 -0.64 -3.81
C ARG A 43 -13.49 0.67 -3.15
N ALA A 44 -12.65 1.70 -3.17
CA ALA A 44 -12.95 3.00 -2.57
C ALA A 44 -13.81 3.91 -3.47
N GLY A 45 -14.21 3.44 -4.66
CA GLY A 45 -15.02 4.20 -5.61
C GLY A 45 -14.24 5.25 -6.43
N ASP A 46 -12.91 5.09 -6.51
CA ASP A 46 -12.01 5.93 -7.32
C ASP A 46 -11.84 5.35 -8.74
N ASP A 47 -11.23 6.12 -9.63
CA ASP A 47 -10.83 5.69 -10.96
C ASP A 47 -9.84 4.49 -10.87
N PRO A 48 -10.16 3.33 -11.46
CA PRO A 48 -9.29 2.15 -11.44
C PRO A 48 -7.88 2.41 -11.99
N ASP A 49 -7.73 3.30 -12.99
CA ASP A 49 -6.43 3.61 -13.59
C ASP A 49 -5.58 4.47 -12.65
N THR A 50 -6.22 5.39 -11.92
CA THR A 50 -5.60 6.17 -10.84
C THR A 50 -5.10 5.26 -9.73
N VAL A 51 -5.92 4.31 -9.27
CA VAL A 51 -5.53 3.34 -8.24
C VAL A 51 -4.40 2.44 -8.74
N ALA A 52 -4.44 2.00 -10.00
CA ALA A 52 -3.39 1.18 -10.59
C ALA A 52 -2.04 1.92 -10.64
N GLU A 53 -2.02 3.20 -11.04
CA GLU A 53 -0.81 4.02 -11.02
C GLU A 53 -0.29 4.24 -9.60
N ASN A 54 -1.17 4.53 -8.64
CA ASN A 54 -0.78 4.69 -7.24
C ASN A 54 -0.17 3.40 -6.66
N ARG A 55 -0.72 2.24 -7.00
CA ARG A 55 -0.14 0.94 -6.63
C ARG A 55 1.19 0.68 -7.32
N ARG A 56 1.35 1.06 -8.59
CA ARG A 56 2.64 0.98 -9.30
C ARG A 56 3.72 1.82 -8.61
N ARG A 57 3.36 3.01 -8.11
CA ARG A 57 4.28 3.86 -7.33
C ARG A 57 4.67 3.20 -6.02
N LEU A 58 3.70 2.64 -5.28
CA LEU A 58 4.00 1.88 -4.06
C LEU A 58 4.91 0.67 -4.36
N ARG A 59 4.64 -0.07 -5.42
CA ARG A 59 5.44 -1.23 -5.83
C ARG A 59 6.91 -0.87 -6.06
N ALA A 60 7.20 0.32 -6.58
CA ALA A 60 8.57 0.78 -6.76
C ALA A 60 9.34 0.91 -5.44
N ALA A 61 8.66 1.27 -4.35
CA ALA A 61 9.22 1.37 -3.00
C ALA A 61 9.37 0.02 -2.26
N LEU A 62 8.96 -1.08 -2.89
CA LEU A 62 8.88 -2.41 -2.27
C LEU A 62 9.73 -3.44 -3.03
N PRO A 63 10.15 -4.54 -2.37
CA PRO A 63 10.89 -5.60 -3.05
C PRO A 63 9.99 -6.45 -3.98
N ALA A 64 8.72 -6.64 -3.60
CA ALA A 64 7.73 -7.47 -4.29
C ALA A 64 6.35 -6.76 -4.36
N GLU A 65 5.40 -7.32 -5.11
CA GLU A 65 4.01 -6.87 -5.05
C GLU A 65 3.43 -7.17 -3.66
N PRO A 66 2.73 -6.21 -3.02
CA PRO A 66 2.02 -6.49 -1.78
C PRO A 66 1.02 -7.63 -1.94
N LEU A 67 0.93 -8.45 -0.89
CA LEU A 67 -0.16 -9.42 -0.75
C LEU A 67 -1.41 -8.68 -0.27
N TRP A 68 -2.21 -8.21 -1.22
CA TRP A 68 -3.48 -7.54 -0.94
C TRP A 68 -4.52 -8.54 -0.45
N LEU A 69 -5.35 -8.13 0.51
CA LEU A 69 -6.44 -8.96 1.05
C LEU A 69 -7.79 -8.29 0.87
N ARG A 70 -8.81 -9.13 0.70
CA ARG A 70 -10.21 -8.71 0.86
C ARG A 70 -10.51 -8.40 2.32
N GLN A 71 -10.39 -7.14 2.72
CA GLN A 71 -10.73 -6.73 4.08
C GLN A 71 -12.25 -6.72 4.29
N VAL A 72 -12.76 -7.62 5.14
CA VAL A 72 -14.20 -7.81 5.43
C VAL A 72 -14.61 -7.40 6.85
N HIS A 73 -13.73 -6.69 7.57
CA HIS A 73 -13.93 -6.35 9.00
C HIS A 73 -14.10 -7.60 9.90
N GLY A 74 -13.48 -8.72 9.52
CA GLY A 74 -13.41 -9.95 10.33
C GLY A 74 -12.14 -10.02 11.18
N SER A 75 -11.88 -11.19 11.76
CA SER A 75 -10.70 -11.48 12.59
C SER A 75 -9.85 -12.64 12.05
N GLU A 76 -10.06 -13.04 10.79
CA GLU A 76 -9.30 -14.10 10.15
C GLU A 76 -7.87 -13.63 9.85
N VAL A 77 -6.90 -14.52 10.07
CA VAL A 77 -5.48 -14.30 9.79
C VAL A 77 -5.04 -15.32 8.75
N VAL A 78 -4.37 -14.85 7.71
CA VAL A 78 -3.84 -15.67 6.61
C VAL A 78 -2.33 -15.75 6.75
N ASP A 79 -1.78 -16.95 6.54
CA ASP A 79 -0.34 -17.16 6.43
C ASP A 79 0.15 -16.66 5.06
N ALA A 80 1.05 -15.68 5.07
CA ALA A 80 1.61 -15.06 3.87
C ALA A 80 2.46 -16.01 3.02
N ASP A 81 2.96 -17.10 3.61
CA ASP A 81 3.79 -18.09 2.93
C ASP A 81 2.98 -19.29 2.40
N ALA A 82 1.67 -19.35 2.68
CA ALA A 82 0.82 -20.44 2.25
C ALA A 82 0.53 -20.41 0.74
N ALA A 83 0.41 -21.60 0.14
CA ALA A 83 -0.08 -21.73 -1.22
C ALA A 83 -1.57 -21.39 -1.30
N GLY A 84 -1.97 -20.61 -2.31
CA GLY A 84 -3.38 -20.29 -2.56
C GLY A 84 -3.92 -19.17 -1.65
N LEU A 85 -3.20 -18.05 -1.57
CA LEU A 85 -3.67 -16.85 -0.89
C LEU A 85 -5.04 -16.42 -1.45
N PRO A 86 -5.94 -15.91 -0.58
CA PRO A 86 -7.24 -15.45 -1.03
C PRO A 86 -7.10 -14.25 -1.97
N ASP A 87 -8.00 -14.16 -2.94
CA ASP A 87 -8.10 -12.99 -3.79
C ASP A 87 -8.48 -11.74 -2.97
N GLU A 88 -8.06 -10.58 -3.47
CA GLU A 88 -8.45 -9.26 -2.95
C GLU A 88 -9.93 -8.94 -3.16
#